data_AF-A0A656JMB7-F1
#
_entry.id   AF-A0A656JMB7-F1
#
_cell.length_a   1.000
_cell.length_b   1.000
_cell.length_c   1.000
_cell.angle_alpha   90.00
_cell.angle_beta   90.00
_cell.angle_gamma   90.00
#
_symmetry.space_group_name_H-M   'P 1'
#
loop_
_entity.id
_entity.type
_entity.pdbx_description
1 polymer ?
#
loop_
_entity_poly.entity_id
_entity_poly.type
_entity_poly.pdbx_seq_one_letter_code
_entity_poly.pdbx_strand_id
1 'polypeptide(L)' 'KQLLQSKSVAFEEVRVDGKPQLRAEMTKKAGRTSVPQIWIGPTHVGGCDDLFALERAGKLDALLA' A
#
# COMPACT_ATOMS: atom_id res chain seq x y z
N LYS A 1 -2.40 -8.35 2.79
CA LYS A 1 -2.04 -8.45 4.23
C LYS A 1 -1.17 -9.67 4.51
N GLN A 2 -1.59 -10.87 4.10
CA GLN A 2 -0.83 -12.12 4.33
C GLN A 2 0.63 -12.05 3.87
N LEU A 3 0.93 -11.40 2.74
CA LEU A 3 2.30 -11.21 2.27
C LEU A 3 3.18 -10.41 3.26
N LEU A 4 2.70 -9.26 3.75
CA LEU A 4 3.43 -8.43 4.73
C LEU A 4 3.58 -9.16 6.07
N GLN A 5 2.54 -9.90 6.50
CA GLN A 5 2.60 -10.74 7.69
C GLN A 5 3.62 -11.88 7.54
N SER A 6 3.68 -12.52 6.37
CA SER A 6 4.65 -13.58 6.09
C SER A 6 6.09 -13.07 6.09
N LYS A 7 6.30 -11.80 5.75
CA LYS A 7 7.60 -11.13 5.85
C LYS A 7 7.90 -10.55 7.24
N SER A 8 6.99 -10.72 8.20
CA SER A 8 7.07 -10.10 9.54
C SER A 8 7.29 -8.58 9.49
N VAL A 9 6.69 -7.93 8.50
CA VAL A 9 6.78 -6.48 8.31
C VAL A 9 5.67 -5.80 9.10
N ALA A 10 6.04 -4.79 9.89
CA ALA A 10 5.07 -3.92 10.54
C ALA A 10 4.40 -3.03 9.48
N PHE A 11 3.07 -3.01 9.46
CA PHE A 11 2.30 -2.13 8.59
C PHE A 11 1.14 -1.51 9.37
N GLU A 12 0.78 -0.29 8.99
CA GLU A 12 -0.39 0.40 9.53
C GLU A 12 -1.56 0.30 8.55
N GLU A 13 -2.74 -0.03 9.07
CA GLU A 13 -3.97 -0.03 8.28
C GLU A 13 -4.73 1.28 8.48
N VAL A 14 -4.69 2.14 7.48
CA VAL A 14 -5.49 3.37 7.46
C VAL A 14 -6.84 3.09 6.79
N ARG A 15 -7.90 2.92 7.60
CA ARG A 15 -9.26 2.78 7.06
C ARG A 15 -9.82 4.13 6.62
N VAL A 16 -10.10 4.22 5.33
CA VAL A 16 -10.74 5.38 4.69
C VAL A 16 -12.26 5.21 4.54
N ASP A 17 -12.79 4.01 4.85
CA ASP A 17 -14.23 3.73 4.86
C ASP A 17 -14.97 4.67 5.83
N GLY A 18 -16.03 5.30 5.34
CA GLY A 18 -16.81 6.29 6.08
C GLY A 18 -16.13 7.65 6.31
N LYS A 19 -14.90 7.85 5.81
CA LYS A 19 -14.14 9.10 5.93
C LYS A 19 -13.90 9.74 4.55
N PRO A 20 -14.90 10.42 3.96
CA PRO A 20 -14.79 10.98 2.61
C PRO A 20 -13.65 11.99 2.46
N GLN A 21 -13.35 12.77 3.49
CA GLN A 21 -12.22 13.71 3.50
C GLN A 21 -10.87 12.97 3.41
N LEU A 22 -10.69 11.94 4.22
CA LEU A 22 -9.46 11.12 4.19
C LEU A 22 -9.32 10.38 2.86
N ARG A 23 -10.43 9.88 2.31
CA ARG A 23 -10.44 9.26 0.98
C ARG A 23 -10.03 10.26 -0.11
N ALA A 24 -10.50 11.50 -0.05
CA ALA A 24 -10.15 12.53 -1.01
C ALA A 24 -8.65 12.88 -0.94
N GLU A 25 -8.11 13.05 0.28
CA GLU A 25 -6.68 13.29 0.49
C GLU A 25 -5.81 12.14 -0.02
N MET A 26 -6.18 10.88 0.28
CA MET A 26 -5.46 9.71 -0.20
C MET A 26 -5.58 9.56 -1.72
N THR A 27 -6.75 9.83 -2.30
CA THR A 27 -6.95 9.83 -3.75
C THR A 27 -6.05 10.85 -4.42
N LYS A 28 -5.94 12.06 -3.85
CA LYS A 28 -5.08 13.13 -4.36
C LYS A 28 -3.60 12.76 -4.27
N LYS A 29 -3.17 12.11 -3.19
CA LYS A 29 -1.79 11.61 -3.03
C LYS A 29 -1.47 10.45 -3.96
N ALA A 30 -2.37 9.49 -4.11
CA ALA A 30 -2.16 8.28 -4.87
C ALA A 30 -2.40 8.44 -6.38
N GLY A 31 -3.15 9.48 -6.78
CA GLY A 31 -3.65 9.63 -8.15
C GLY A 31 -4.65 8.55 -8.56
N ARG A 32 -5.13 7.72 -7.62
CA ARG A 32 -6.09 6.63 -7.83
C ARG A 32 -7.16 6.67 -6.76
N THR A 33 -8.39 6.32 -7.13
CA THR A 33 -9.55 6.25 -6.22
C THR A 33 -9.79 4.85 -5.67
N SER A 34 -9.19 3.83 -6.29
CA SER A 34 -9.35 2.42 -5.94
C SER A 34 -8.62 2.10 -4.66
N VAL A 35 -9.24 1.28 -3.81
CA VAL A 35 -8.66 0.70 -2.60
C VAL A 35 -8.56 -0.82 -2.79
N PRO A 36 -7.60 -1.52 -2.16
CA PRO A 36 -6.57 -1.00 -1.23
C PRO A 36 -5.50 -0.15 -1.93
N GLN A 37 -4.98 0.86 -1.22
CA GLN A 37 -3.81 1.65 -1.64
C GLN A 37 -2.68 1.36 -0.67
N ILE A 38 -1.57 0.85 -1.20
CA ILE A 38 -0.43 0.39 -0.45
C ILE A 38 0.70 1.40 -0.64
N TRP A 39 1.25 1.83 0.49
CA TRP A 39 2.34 2.78 0.56
C TRP A 39 3.47 2.16 1.37
N ILE A 40 4.70 2.32 0.89
CA ILE A 40 5.91 1.90 1.60
C ILE A 40 6.77 3.16 1.77
N GLY A 41 6.80 3.66 3.00
CA GLY A 41 7.40 4.96 3.32
C GLY A 41 6.76 6.08 2.45
N PRO A 42 7.56 6.85 1.69
CA PRO A 42 7.06 7.88 0.80
C PRO A 42 6.56 7.34 -0.57
N THR A 43 6.77 6.05 -0.86
CA THR A 43 6.52 5.47 -2.18
C THR A 43 5.11 4.88 -2.26
N HIS A 44 4.33 5.34 -3.23
CA HIS A 44 3.05 4.71 -3.57
C HIS A 44 3.30 3.45 -4.39
N VAL A 45 2.97 2.29 -3.83
CA VAL A 45 3.07 1.00 -4.53
C VAL A 45 1.87 0.80 -5.44
N GLY A 46 0.66 1.16 -4.97
CA GLY A 46 -0.58 0.93 -5.70
C GLY A 46 -1.47 -0.09 -5.00
N GLY A 47 -2.00 -1.04 -5.75
CA GLY A 47 -2.94 -2.04 -5.26
C GLY A 47 -2.27 -3.27 -4.63
N CYS A 48 -3.12 -4.25 -4.31
CA CYS A 48 -2.65 -5.57 -3.88
C CYS A 48 -1.79 -6.23 -4.97
N ASP A 49 -2.22 -6.15 -6.23
CA ASP A 49 -1.51 -6.73 -7.37
C ASP A 49 -0.12 -6.12 -7.59
N ASP A 50 -0.01 -4.80 -7.46
CA ASP A 50 1.26 -4.07 -7.56
C ASP A 50 2.23 -4.52 -6.47
N LEU A 51 1.75 -4.72 -5.23
CA LEU A 51 2.57 -5.27 -4.14
C LEU A 51 3.08 -6.68 -4.46
N PHE A 52 2.20 -7.57 -4.95
CA PHE A 52 2.61 -8.92 -5.35
C PHE A 52 3.53 -8.92 -6.59
N ALA A 53 3.40 -7.94 -7.48
CA ALA A 53 4.31 -7.76 -8.60
C ALA A 53 5.72 -7.36 -8.13
N LEU A 54 5.82 -6.43 -7.17
CA LEU A 54 7.10 -6.07 -6.55
C LEU A 54 7.77 -7.24 -5.85
N GLU A 55 6.98 -8.07 -5.16
CA GLU A 55 7.49 -9.27 -4.52
C GLU A 55 8.04 -10.28 -5.52
N ARG A 56 7.25 -10.57 -6.57
CA ARG A 56 7.69 -11.47 -7.65
C ARG A 56 8.92 -10.95 -8.38
N ALA A 57 9.08 -9.62 -8.44
CA ALA A 57 10.27 -8.98 -8.99
C ALA A 57 11.47 -8.93 -8.02
N GLY A 58 11.32 -9.38 -6.77
CA GLY A 58 12.36 -9.32 -5.73
C GLY A 58 12.71 -7.89 -5.28
N LYS A 59 11.85 -6.91 -5.58
CA LYS A 59 12.06 -5.49 -5.24
C LYS A 59 11.38 -5.07 -3.96
N LEU A 60 10.42 -5.88 -3.48
CA LEU A 60 9.66 -5.55 -2.28
C LEU A 60 10.56 -5.50 -1.05
N ASP A 61 11.45 -6.48 -0.86
CA ASP A 61 12.39 -6.47 0.28
C ASP A 61 13.32 -5.24 0.28
N ALA A 62 13.75 -4.78 -0.90
CA ALA A 62 14.57 -3.57 -1.02
C ALA A 62 13.81 -2.28 -0.64
N LEU A 63 12.48 -2.27 -0.77
CA LEU A 63 11.64 -1.14 -0.37
C LEU A 63 11.28 -1.18 1.12
N LEU A 64 11.34 -2.36 1.73
CA LEU A 64 11.01 -2.60 3.15
C LEU A 64 12.22 -2.44 4.09
N ALA A 65 13.43 -2.32 3.54
CA ALA A 65 14.70 -2.21 4.26
C ALA A 65 14.97 -0.82 4.85
#